data_AF-A0A7J2J638-F1
#
_entry.id   AF-A0A7J2J638-F1
#
_cell.length_a   1.000
_cell.length_b   1.000
_cell.length_c   1.000
_cell.angle_alpha   90.00
_cell.angle_beta   90.00
_cell.angle_gamma   90.00
#
_symmetry.space_group_name_H-M   'P 1'
#
loop_
_entity.id
_entity.type
_entity.pdbx_description
1 polymer ?
#
loop_
_entity_poly.entity_id
_entity_poly.type
_entity_poly.pdbx_seq_one_letter_code
_entity_poly.pdbx_strand_id
1 'polypeptide(L)' 'MKLKIKDLRNGMRRVDVTGKILEISEPREVTSRYSGARHRVATAILADDSGKIKLTLWNKQIDQVSVNDTVQIENGY' A
#
# COMPACT_ATOMS: atom_id res chain seq x y z
N MET A 1 2.64 15.53 7.68
CA MET A 1 3.30 16.32 6.61
C MET A 1 3.38 15.40 5.40
N LYS A 2 2.81 15.79 4.25
CA LYS A 2 2.76 14.89 3.08
C LYS A 2 4.15 14.77 2.46
N LEU A 3 4.65 13.54 2.36
CA LEU A 3 5.93 13.22 1.73
C LEU A 3 5.71 12.87 0.26
N LYS A 4 6.77 13.03 -0.54
CA LYS A 4 6.84 12.47 -1.90
C LYS A 4 7.44 11.08 -1.84
N ILE A 5 7.08 10.22 -2.80
CA ILE A 5 7.56 8.83 -2.84
C ILE A 5 9.09 8.77 -2.88
N LYS A 6 9.76 9.66 -3.63
CA LYS A 6 11.24 9.69 -3.72
C LYS A 6 11.94 9.95 -2.38
N ASP A 7 11.25 10.55 -1.42
CA ASP A 7 11.82 10.94 -0.12
C ASP A 7 11.70 9.82 0.92
N LEU A 8 10.97 8.75 0.61
CA LEU A 8 10.78 7.61 1.49
C LEU A 8 12.06 6.80 1.65
N ARG A 9 12.31 6.37 2.88
CA ARG A 9 13.47 5.56 3.26
C ARG A 9 13.02 4.37 4.10
N ASN A 10 13.81 3.30 4.04
CA ASN A 10 13.57 2.12 4.88
C ASN A 10 13.55 2.51 6.36
N GLY A 11 12.62 1.94 7.12
CA GLY A 11 12.45 2.16 8.56
C GLY A 11 11.65 3.41 8.95
N MET A 12 11.19 4.22 7.99
CA MET A 12 10.27 5.31 8.27
C MET A 12 8.93 4.78 8.78
N ARG A 13 8.26 5.54 9.64
CA ARG A 13 6.95 5.22 10.21
C ARG A 13 6.08 6.48 10.21
N ARG A 14 4.76 6.30 10.26
CA ARG A 14 3.78 7.40 10.25
C ARG A 14 3.94 8.27 9.00
N VAL A 15 4.10 7.60 7.86
CA VAL A 15 4.29 8.24 6.56
C VAL A 15 2.93 8.50 5.92
N ASP A 16 2.72 9.75 5.50
CA ASP A 16 1.55 10.13 4.71
C ASP A 16 1.97 10.48 3.29
N VAL A 17 1.39 9.79 2.30
CA VAL A 17 1.65 10.01 0.86
C VAL A 17 0.35 10.03 0.07
N THR A 18 0.34 10.73 -1.06
CA THR A 18 -0.78 10.74 -1.99
C THR A 18 -0.28 10.31 -3.36
N GLY A 19 -0.97 9.40 -4.02
CA GLY A 19 -0.56 8.89 -5.32
C GLY A 19 -1.67 8.16 -6.06
N LYS A 20 -1.41 7.84 -7.32
CA LYS A 20 -2.30 7.07 -8.19
C LYS A 20 -1.93 5.58 -8.15
N ILE A 21 -2.92 4.72 -8.01
CA ILE A 21 -2.76 3.28 -8.15
C ILE A 21 -2.63 2.95 -9.64
N LEU A 22 -1.50 2.38 -10.03
CA LEU A 22 -1.25 1.99 -11.42
C LEU A 22 -1.61 0.53 -11.68
N GLU A 23 -1.37 -0.33 -10.69
CA GLU A 23 -1.54 -1.78 -10.80
C GLU A 23 -1.90 -2.35 -9.43
N ILE A 24 -2.66 -3.45 -9.41
CA ILE A 24 -2.96 -4.25 -8.23
C ILE A 24 -2.76 -5.72 -8.60
N SER A 25 -1.94 -6.44 -7.84
CA SER A 25 -1.76 -7.89 -8.04
C SER A 25 -2.99 -8.67 -7.64
N GLU A 26 -3.12 -9.91 -8.12
CA GLU A 26 -4.11 -10.84 -7.58
C GLU A 26 -3.91 -11.01 -6.06
N PRO A 27 -5.00 -10.95 -5.26
CA PRO A 27 -4.92 -11.21 -3.82
C PRO A 27 -4.52 -12.65 -3.54
N ARG A 28 -3.60 -12.84 -2.59
CA ARG A 28 -3.23 -14.17 -2.06
C ARG A 28 -3.59 -14.29 -0.59
N GLU A 29 -3.82 -15.51 -0.14
CA GLU A 29 -4.03 -15.80 1.28
C GLU A 29 -2.70 -16.02 2.02
N VAL A 30 -2.62 -15.52 3.25
CA VAL A 30 -1.54 -15.79 4.20
C VAL A 30 -2.12 -16.20 5.55
N THR A 31 -1.44 -17.10 6.24
CA THR A 31 -1.85 -17.53 7.60
C THR A 31 -0.90 -16.93 8.63
N SER A 32 -1.46 -16.27 9.63
CA SER A 32 -0.72 -15.72 10.77
C SER A 32 -0.06 -16.86 11.56
N ARG A 33 1.26 -16.75 11.77
CA ARG A 33 1.99 -17.71 12.61
C ARG A 33 1.63 -17.64 14.09
N TYR A 34 1.14 -16.49 14.55
CA TYR A 34 0.83 -16.26 15.97
C TYR A 34 -0.61 -16.63 16.32
N SER A 35 -1.56 -16.29 15.46
CA SER A 35 -3.00 -16.46 15.74
C SER A 35 -3.67 -17.55 14.89
N GLY A 36 -3.01 -18.09 13.87
CA GLY A 36 -3.61 -19.02 12.91
C GLY A 36 -4.66 -18.37 11.98
N ALA A 37 -4.92 -17.06 12.13
CA ALA A 37 -5.90 -16.34 11.30
C ALA A 37 -5.45 -16.26 9.84
N ARG A 38 -6.40 -16.40 8.91
CA ARG A 38 -6.17 -16.17 7.47
C ARG A 38 -6.39 -14.70 7.13
N HIS A 39 -5.50 -14.16 6.31
CA HIS A 39 -5.57 -12.79 5.80
C HIS A 39 -5.39 -12.79 4.29
N ARG A 40 -6.03 -11.83 3.61
CA ARG A 40 -5.77 -11.54 2.20
C ARG A 40 -4.70 -10.45 2.09
N VAL A 41 -3.76 -10.63 1.17
CA VAL A 41 -2.72 -9.66 0.87
C VAL A 41 -2.62 -9.46 -0.64
N ALA A 42 -2.56 -8.21 -1.08
CA ALA A 42 -2.24 -7.84 -2.46
C ALA A 42 -1.13 -6.79 -2.47
N THR A 43 -0.39 -6.71 -3.57
CA THR A 43 0.58 -5.63 -3.80
C THR A 43 0.02 -4.68 -4.85
N ALA A 44 -0.04 -3.40 -4.53
CA ALA A 44 -0.35 -2.34 -5.49
C ALA A 44 0.90 -1.55 -5.85
N ILE A 45 0.93 -0.96 -7.04
CA ILE A 45 1.93 0.03 -7.44
C ILE A 45 1.32 1.42 -7.29
N LEU A 46 1.82 2.18 -6.32
CA LEU A 46 1.45 3.57 -6.08
C LEU A 46 2.48 4.49 -6.76
N ALA A 47 2.01 5.50 -7.48
CA ALA A 47 2.87 6.45 -8.16
C ALA A 47 2.47 7.90 -7.88
N ASP A 48 3.46 8.77 -7.77
CA ASP A 48 3.30 10.21 -7.80
C ASP A 48 4.22 10.79 -8.89
N ASP A 49 4.33 12.12 -8.94
CA ASP A 49 5.24 12.86 -9.84
C ASP A 49 6.73 12.61 -9.55
N SER A 50 7.07 12.01 -8.41
CA SER A 50 8.45 11.81 -7.95
C SER A 50 8.94 10.37 -8.14
N GLY A 51 8.06 9.39 -8.24
CA GLY A 51 8.43 7.99 -8.41
C GLY A 51 7.29 7.00 -8.20
N LYS A 52 7.66 5.72 -8.02
CA LYS A 52 6.73 4.61 -7.77
C LYS A 52 7.19 3.78 -6.58
N ILE A 53 6.25 3.24 -5.82
CA ILE A 53 6.51 2.32 -4.70
C ILE A 53 5.51 1.18 -4.69
N LYS A 54 5.91 0.04 -4.12
CA LYS A 54 5.01 -1.07 -3.81
C LYS A 54 4.27 -0.77 -2.50
N LEU A 55 2.94 -0.81 -2.55
CA LEU A 55 2.06 -0.69 -1.41
C LEU A 55 1.47 -2.07 -1.10
N THR A 56 1.61 -2.53 0.14
CA THR A 56 0.99 -3.80 0.58
C THR A 56 -0.40 -3.50 1.13
N LEU A 57 -1.42 -4.12 0.54
CA LEU A 57 -2.83 -3.96 0.92
C LEU A 57 -3.28 -5.20 1.70
N TRP A 58 -3.93 -4.97 2.85
CA TRP A 58 -4.42 -6.03 3.72
C TRP A 58 -5.94 -6.09 3.77
N ASN A 59 -6.49 -7.29 3.64
CA ASN A 59 -7.90 -7.58 3.86
C ASN A 59 -8.81 -6.58 3.12
N LYS A 60 -9.62 -5.81 3.86
CA LYS A 60 -10.58 -4.83 3.32
C LYS A 60 -9.92 -3.72 2.49
N GLN A 61 -8.65 -3.39 2.72
CA GLN A 61 -7.95 -2.36 1.92
C GLN A 61 -7.85 -2.75 0.45
N ILE A 62 -7.78 -4.05 0.16
CA ILE A 62 -7.73 -4.58 -1.21
C ILE A 62 -9.00 -4.19 -1.98
N ASP A 63 -10.14 -4.24 -1.31
CA ASP A 63 -11.45 -4.02 -1.91
C ASP A 63 -11.85 -2.52 -1.87
N GLN A 64 -11.04 -1.65 -1.25
CA GLN A 64 -11.27 -0.21 -1.13
C GLN A 64 -10.66 0.62 -2.26
N VAL A 65 -9.81 0.02 -3.08
CA VAL A 65 -9.05 0.72 -4.12
C VAL A 65 -9.13 -0.01 -5.44
N SER A 66 -9.10 0.75 -6.53
CA SER A 66 -9.09 0.27 -7.90
C SER A 66 -7.90 0.84 -8.66
N VAL A 67 -7.52 0.16 -9.74
CA VAL A 67 -6.56 0.72 -10.69
C VAL A 67 -7.10 2.04 -11.24
N ASN A 68 -6.22 3.04 -11.29
CA ASN A 68 -6.47 4.45 -11.58
C ASN A 68 -6.99 5.34 -10.45
N ASP A 69 -7.30 4.81 -9.27
CA ASP A 69 -7.68 5.64 -8.14
C ASP A 69 -6.53 6.53 -7.69
N THR A 70 -6.83 7.77 -7.32
CA THR A 70 -5.91 8.63 -6.57
C THR A 70 -6.26 8.52 -5.09
N VAL A 71 -5.33 7.97 -4.31
CA VAL A 71 -5.54 7.63 -2.90
C VAL A 71 -4.57 8.38 -2.00
N GLN A 72 -5.00 8.67 -0.78
CA GLN A 72 -4.15 9.14 0.30
C GLN A 72 -3.89 7.99 1.25
N ILE A 73 -2.61 7.66 1.45
CA ILE A 73 -2.16 6.69 2.44
C ILE A 73 -1.76 7.48 3.68
N GLU A 74 -2.28 7.07 4.83
CA GLU A 74 -2.00 7.70 6.12
C GLU A 74 -1.36 6.68 7.07
N ASN A 75 -0.43 7.15 7.88
CA ASN A 75 0.25 6.33 8.89
C ASN A 75 0.96 5.07 8.34
N GLY A 76 1.49 5.13 7.11
CA GLY A 76 2.26 4.05 6.50
C GLY A 76 3.56 3.72 7.25
N TYR A 77 4.05 2.49 7.08
CA TYR A 77 5.27 1.95 7.71
C TYR A 77 6.04 1.02 6.77
#